data_AF-A0A966L1K7-F1
#
_entry.id   AF-A0A966L1K7-F1
#
_cell.length_a   1.000
_cell.length_b   1.000
_cell.length_c   1.000
_cell.angle_alpha   90.00
_cell.angle_beta   90.00
_cell.angle_gamma   90.00
#
_symmetry.space_group_name_H-M   'P 1'
#
loop_
_entity.id
_entity.type
_entity.pdbx_description
1 polymer ?
#
loop_
_entity_poly.entity_id
_entity_poly.type
_entity_poly.pdbx_seq_one_letter_code
_entity_poly.pdbx_strand_id
1 'polypeptide(L)'
;MLPFVREDNERIIYTNLGVDEELDELFIKAGKEEYFKGEKIIESYHNRGNDELVNRALKEFGTEELPFKRFLPNAAFYYSIVLSFFLYESFKRDVAKGIIDG
;
A
#
# COMPACT_ATOMS: atom_id res chain seq x y z
N MET A 1 15.86 -23.97 -21.78
CA MET A 1 15.92 -22.75 -20.95
C MET A 1 17.18 -22.00 -21.35
N LEU A 2 17.11 -20.69 -21.61
CA LEU A 2 18.27 -19.92 -22.07
C LEU A 2 19.22 -19.65 -20.89
N PRO A 3 20.55 -19.71 -21.06
CA PRO A 3 21.53 -19.61 -19.97
C PRO A 3 21.58 -18.23 -19.28
N PHE A 4 20.83 -17.25 -19.78
CA PHE A 4 20.73 -15.90 -19.23
C PHE A 4 19.34 -15.57 -18.68
N VAL A 5 18.36 -16.47 -18.83
CA VAL A 5 17.03 -16.29 -18.25
C VAL A 5 17.14 -16.69 -16.79
N ARG A 6 17.13 -15.67 -15.91
CA ARG A 6 16.94 -15.86 -14.47
C ARG A 6 15.62 -16.58 -14.27
N GLU A 7 15.58 -17.62 -13.44
CA GLU A 7 14.34 -18.34 -13.17
C GLU A 7 13.28 -17.35 -12.65
N ASP A 8 12.07 -17.40 -13.21
CA ASP A 8 10.95 -16.48 -12.88
C ASP A 8 10.55 -16.52 -11.37
N ASN A 9 11.14 -17.44 -10.60
CA ASN A 9 10.91 -17.63 -9.17
C ASN A 9 11.86 -16.83 -8.26
N GLU A 10 12.91 -16.19 -8.79
CA GLU A 10 13.80 -15.34 -7.98
C GLU A 10 13.27 -13.90 -7.90
N ARG A 11 12.54 -13.58 -6.81
CA ARG A 11 12.14 -12.19 -6.51
C ARG A 11 13.34 -11.36 -6.08
N ILE A 12 13.61 -10.26 -6.79
CA ILE A 12 14.61 -9.26 -6.40
C ILE A 12 13.91 -8.14 -5.63
N ILE A 13 14.35 -7.90 -4.39
CA ILE A 13 13.94 -6.73 -3.61
C ILE A 13 15.08 -5.72 -3.64
N TYR A 14 14.83 -4.55 -4.21
CA TYR A 14 15.74 -3.41 -4.21
C TYR A 14 15.23 -2.37 -3.21
N THR A 15 16.11 -1.90 -2.33
CA THR A 15 15.79 -0.90 -1.31
C THR A 15 16.96 0.07 -1.13
N ASN A 16 16.64 1.31 -0.77
CA ASN A 16 17.62 2.36 -0.46
C ASN A 16 17.87 2.48 1.05
N LEU A 17 17.24 1.64 1.87
CA LEU A 17 17.50 1.59 3.32
C LEU A 17 18.94 1.15 3.57
N GLY A 18 19.67 1.85 4.45
CA GLY A 18 21.08 1.56 4.72
C GLY A 18 22.06 2.17 3.72
N VAL A 19 21.60 3.08 2.83
CA VAL A 19 22.43 3.73 1.80
C VAL A 19 22.70 5.20 2.14
N ASP A 20 21.77 5.86 2.84
CA ASP A 20 21.84 7.28 3.16
C ASP A 20 22.00 7.46 4.68
N GLU A 21 23.15 7.97 5.10
CA GLU A 21 23.51 8.08 6.52
C GLU A 21 22.57 9.02 7.29
N GLU A 22 22.07 10.09 6.67
CA GLU A 22 21.13 11.02 7.31
C GLU A 22 19.78 10.34 7.56
N LEU A 23 19.28 9.59 6.59
CA LEU A 23 18.06 8.81 6.72
C LEU A 23 18.23 7.69 7.76
N ASP A 24 19.38 7.04 7.79
CA ASP A 24 19.66 5.96 8.73
C ASP A 24 19.65 6.46 10.19
N GLU A 25 20.24 7.64 10.43
CA GLU A 25 20.16 8.30 11.73
C GLU A 25 18.73 8.62 12.16
N LEU A 26 17.86 9.03 11.24
CA LEU A 26 16.46 9.31 11.55
C LEU A 26 15.72 8.05 12.00
N PHE A 27 15.98 6.91 11.35
CA PHE A 27 15.42 5.61 11.74
C PHE A 27 15.94 5.16 13.11
N ILE A 28 17.25 5.30 13.36
CA ILE A 28 17.84 5.01 14.67
C ILE A 28 17.21 5.87 15.77
N LYS A 29 17.11 7.19 15.56
CA LYS A 29 16.48 8.12 16.51
C LYS A 29 15.00 7.80 16.76
N ALA A 30 14.31 7.25 15.77
CA ALA A 30 12.92 6.79 15.90
C ALA A 30 12.79 5.39 16.54
N GLY A 31 13.89 4.72 16.87
CA GLY A 31 13.88 3.34 17.38
C GLY A 31 13.42 2.33 16.34
N LYS A 32 13.74 2.56 15.06
CA LYS A 32 13.30 1.79 13.88
C LYS A 32 14.43 1.04 13.18
N GLU A 33 15.49 0.73 13.91
CA GLU A 33 16.69 0.03 13.42
C GLU A 33 16.36 -1.35 12.81
N GLU A 34 15.24 -1.96 13.21
CA GLU A 34 14.79 -3.23 12.65
C GLU A 34 14.53 -3.17 11.15
N TYR A 35 14.24 -2.00 10.57
CA TYR A 35 13.98 -1.84 9.14
C TYR A 35 15.21 -2.08 8.26
N PHE A 36 16.41 -2.06 8.84
CA PHE A 36 17.65 -2.42 8.14
C PHE A 36 17.90 -3.93 8.07
N LYS A 37 17.08 -4.73 8.78
CA LYS A 37 17.20 -6.19 8.77
C LYS A 37 16.47 -6.78 7.58
N GLY A 38 17.09 -7.80 6.95
CA GLY A 38 16.54 -8.47 5.78
C GLY A 38 15.13 -9.04 6.02
N GLU A 39 14.87 -9.58 7.21
CA GLU A 39 13.56 -10.10 7.58
C GLU A 39 12.49 -9.00 7.56
N LYS A 40 12.80 -7.81 8.07
CA LYS A 40 11.87 -6.68 8.09
C LYS A 40 11.67 -6.07 6.72
N ILE A 41 12.69 -6.08 5.87
CA ILE A 41 12.59 -5.67 4.46
C ILE A 41 11.64 -6.60 3.70
N ILE A 42 11.80 -7.92 3.88
CA ILE A 42 10.93 -8.93 3.26
C ILE A 42 9.48 -8.78 3.79
N GLU A 43 9.31 -8.65 5.10
CA GLU A 43 8.00 -8.43 5.73
C GLU A 43 7.31 -7.17 5.20
N SER A 44 8.05 -6.05 5.13
CA SER A 44 7.53 -4.78 4.60
C SER A 44 7.13 -4.90 3.13
N TYR A 45 7.91 -5.63 2.33
CA TYR A 45 7.58 -5.91 0.94
C TYR A 45 6.30 -6.76 0.81
N HIS A 46 6.12 -7.77 1.65
CA HIS A 46 4.87 -8.54 1.68
C HIS A 46 3.66 -7.69 2.10
N ASN A 47 3.83 -6.82 3.11
CA ASN A 47 2.77 -5.93 3.56
C ASN A 47 2.34 -4.91 2.50
N ARG A 48 3.24 -4.49 1.61
CA ARG A 48 2.89 -3.64 0.45
C ARG A 48 1.86 -4.29 -0.47
N GLY A 49 1.86 -5.63 -0.59
CA GLY A 49 0.82 -6.35 -1.33
C GLY A 49 -0.57 -6.20 -0.71
N ASN A 50 -0.65 -5.96 0.60
CA ASN A 50 -1.91 -5.67 1.29
C ASN A 50 -2.43 -4.26 0.95
N ASP A 51 -1.53 -3.28 0.79
CA ASP A 51 -1.89 -1.94 0.34
C ASP A 51 -2.45 -1.95 -1.10
N GLU A 52 -1.96 -2.85 -1.96
CA GLU A 52 -2.54 -3.04 -3.30
C GLU A 52 -3.99 -3.52 -3.25
N LEU A 53 -4.34 -4.38 -2.27
CA LEU A 53 -5.71 -4.84 -2.07
C LEU A 53 -6.63 -3.69 -1.65
N VAL A 54 -6.20 -2.83 -0.73
CA VAL A 54 -6.97 -1.65 -0.31
C VAL A 54 -7.15 -0.67 -1.48
N ASN A 55 -6.10 -0.44 -2.27
CA ASN A 55 -6.19 0.42 -3.45
C ASN A 55 -7.12 -0.17 -4.53
N ARG A 56 -7.16 -1.50 -4.68
CA ARG A 56 -8.11 -2.17 -5.56
C ARG A 56 -9.55 -2.05 -5.06
N ALA A 57 -9.78 -2.32 -3.78
CA ALA A 57 -11.11 -2.20 -3.16
C ALA A 57 -11.67 -0.77 -3.27
N LEU A 58 -10.81 0.25 -3.11
CA LEU A 58 -11.22 1.65 -3.31
C LEU A 58 -11.65 1.94 -4.75
N LYS A 59 -10.97 1.37 -5.74
CA LYS A 59 -11.33 1.51 -7.16
C LYS A 59 -12.63 0.78 -7.48
N GLU A 60 -12.82 -0.43 -6.95
CA GLU A 60 -14.06 -1.21 -7.08
C GLU A 60 -15.25 -0.53 -6.41
N PHE A 61 -15.04 0.13 -5.26
CA PHE A 61 -16.07 0.89 -4.56
C PHE A 61 -16.47 2.18 -5.30
N GLY A 62 -15.48 2.87 -5.87
CA GLY A 62 -15.67 4.13 -6.57
C GLY A 62 -15.71 3.96 -8.08
N THR A 63 -14.69 4.50 -8.74
CA THR A 63 -14.50 4.45 -10.20
C THR A 63 -13.00 4.48 -10.49
N GLU A 64 -12.58 3.80 -11.56
CA GLU A 64 -11.19 3.85 -12.01
C GLU A 64 -10.83 5.18 -12.68
N GLU A 65 -11.81 5.85 -13.30
CA GLU A 65 -11.64 7.15 -13.95
C GLU A 65 -12.40 8.27 -13.22
N LEU A 66 -11.76 9.42 -13.07
CA LEU A 66 -12.37 10.58 -12.45
C LEU A 66 -13.25 11.34 -13.47
N PRO A 67 -14.47 11.77 -13.08
CA PRO A 67 -15.51 12.15 -14.03
C PRO A 67 -15.35 13.57 -14.61
N PHE A 68 -14.46 14.41 -14.06
CA PHE A 68 -14.33 15.81 -14.48
C PHE A 68 -13.07 16.05 -15.31
N LYS A 69 -13.13 17.06 -16.19
CA LYS A 69 -11.98 17.50 -16.98
C LYS A 69 -11.00 18.36 -16.19
N ARG A 70 -11.44 18.95 -15.07
CA ARG A 70 -10.64 19.88 -14.26
C ARG A 70 -10.14 19.18 -12.99
N PHE A 71 -8.94 19.55 -12.58
CA PHE A 71 -8.28 18.98 -11.40
C PHE A 71 -9.06 19.19 -10.10
N LEU A 72 -9.48 20.43 -9.79
CA LEU A 72 -10.13 20.74 -8.51
C LEU A 72 -11.44 19.95 -8.27
N PRO A 73 -12.37 19.85 -9.23
CA PRO A 73 -13.53 18.96 -9.09
C PRO A 73 -13.14 17.49 -8.90
N ASN A 74 -12.13 17.00 -9.62
CA ASN A 74 -11.63 15.64 -9.47
C ASN A 74 -11.03 15.38 -8.08
N ALA A 75 -10.31 16.36 -7.52
CA ALA A 75 -9.78 16.25 -6.16
C ALA A 75 -10.92 16.17 -5.13
N ALA A 76 -11.92 17.05 -5.22
CA ALA A 76 -13.08 17.00 -4.33
C ALA A 76 -13.86 15.68 -4.43
N PHE A 77 -14.05 15.18 -5.65
CA PHE A 77 -14.69 13.89 -5.90
C PHE A 77 -13.88 12.73 -5.33
N TYR A 78 -12.58 12.70 -5.58
CA TYR A 78 -11.67 11.68 -5.04
C TYR A 78 -11.71 11.64 -3.51
N TYR A 79 -11.62 12.79 -2.84
CA TYR A 79 -11.70 12.83 -1.37
C TYR A 79 -13.06 12.37 -0.85
N SER A 80 -14.14 12.63 -1.59
CA SER A 80 -15.48 12.14 -1.24
C SER A 80 -15.57 10.62 -1.33
N ILE A 81 -14.96 10.00 -2.36
CA ILE A 81 -14.87 8.54 -2.49
C ILE A 81 -14.08 7.97 -1.31
N VAL A 82 -12.89 8.51 -1.02
CA VAL A 82 -12.03 8.03 0.07
C VAL A 82 -12.76 8.08 1.41
N LEU A 83 -13.43 9.19 1.72
CA LEU A 83 -14.20 9.33 2.96
C LEU A 83 -15.35 8.32 3.03
N SER A 84 -16.09 8.16 1.92
CA SER A 84 -17.22 7.22 1.86
C SER A 84 -16.77 5.77 2.02
N PHE A 85 -15.67 5.39 1.37
CA PHE A 85 -15.05 4.07 1.48
C PHE A 85 -14.61 3.80 2.92
N PHE A 86 -13.93 4.75 3.55
CA PHE A 86 -13.52 4.62 4.95
C PHE A 86 -14.71 4.40 5.90
N LEU A 87 -15.79 5.18 5.73
CA LEU A 87 -17.00 5.02 6.53
C LEU A 87 -17.66 3.66 6.28
N TYR A 88 -17.70 3.19 5.03
CA TYR A 88 -18.26 1.90 4.68
C TYR A 88 -17.47 0.73 5.27
N GLU A 89 -16.14 0.71 5.14
CA GLU A 89 -15.30 -0.34 5.72
C GLU A 89 -15.35 -0.33 7.26
N SER A 90 -15.43 0.86 7.87
CA SER A 90 -15.62 0.96 9.33
C SER A 90 -16.97 0.39 9.76
N PHE A 91 -18.05 0.69 9.03
CA PHE A 91 -19.37 0.12 9.30
C PHE A 91 -19.39 -1.40 9.12
N LYS A 92 -18.80 -1.92 8.04
CA LYS A 92 -18.65 -3.37 7.80
C LYS A 92 -17.99 -4.05 8.99
N ARG A 93 -16.87 -3.51 9.45
CA ARG A 93 -16.06 -4.06 10.53
C ARG A 93 -16.78 -4.03 11.88
N ASP A 94 -17.40 -2.90 12.22
CA ASP A 94 -17.84 -2.64 13.59
C ASP A 94 -19.33 -2.93 13.81
N VAL A 95 -20.16 -2.83 12.78
CA VAL A 95 -21.62 -2.97 12.88
C VAL A 95 -22.14 -4.19 12.12
N ALA A 96 -21.64 -4.44 10.91
CA ALA A 96 -22.17 -5.50 10.04
C ALA A 96 -21.40 -6.83 10.12
N LYS A 97 -20.59 -7.03 11.16
CA LYS A 97 -19.77 -8.23 11.33
C LYS A 97 -20.63 -9.49 11.34
N GLY A 98 -20.42 -10.37 10.37
CA GLY A 98 -21.18 -11.62 10.19
C GLY A 98 -22.45 -11.51 9.33
N ILE A 99 -22.73 -10.31 8.80
CA ILE A 99 -23.77 -10.07 7.79
C ILE A 99 -23.12 -9.74 6.43
N ILE A 100 -22.04 -8.97 6.46
CA ILE A 100 -21.23 -8.62 5.30
C ILE A 100 -19.81 -9.12 5.56
N ASP A 101 -19.26 -9.90 4.63
CA ASP A 101 -17.89 -10.40 4.74
C ASP A 101 -16.87 -9.27 4.51
N GLY A 102 -15.77 -9.35 5.26
CA GLY A 102 -14.67 -8.37 5.27
C GLY A 102 -13.85 -8.38 4.01
#